data_AF-A0A6G9H0P5-F1
#
_entry.id   AF-A0A6G9H0P5-F1
#
_cell.length_a   1.000
_cell.length_b   1.000
_cell.length_c   1.000
_cell.angle_alpha   90.00
_cell.angle_beta   90.00
_cell.angle_gamma   90.00
#
_symmetry.space_group_name_H-M   'P 1'
#
loop_
_entity.id
_entity.type
_entity.pdbx_description
1 polymer ?
#
loop_
_entity_poly.entity_id
_entity_poly.type
_entity_poly.pdbx_seq_one_letter_code
_entity_poly.pdbx_strand_id
1 'polypeptide(L)'
;MTVPESTEHLEAATRAARSLQGLSTELTARVPQLLEAMRSVGTGLELHSTLDRICETAAHLADARYAAIGVVDESGDGLSDFVTYGVDTEEVRLVGGRPDGLRGLLGALIQQSGPGPMRLGEHGREGGHAGGHGPGHEARPGSGDEGREEGPPTRTFIGVPIRVHGALFGNLYLAEKHVSKEAGGSGVAEPAGAAEFDDQDLHVLRVLATEAGIAIGHARLYEAARQRERWIDGSVAVTTALLSNGGADALAVVAEQARSLADSSAGVVMLPTAADGLEIVAISSDRLHPSSRLGTIAPPESPVVRALLAGESVFVDDATTDPRMITDMAEGYGPCMLLPLHSGGRVLGALVTPRPRGARRFTETERILATQFASQAALALMMADAQRDRERLAVLEDRDRIARDLHDLVIQRLFATGMMLESAQRGPLAQEAHQGIGRAVDELDVTIQEIRTAIFALQRGPAEAPSGLRTRVLREIKTAAVPLGFQPAHRFVGPVDGRVGELTGKNLIAALREALSNAFRHAHATRIEVVVDATVRLPDGHEAVRLSVADDGVGLPEGGRRSGLRNLRRRAESLGGSSTCVAGIGEDGGGTTVVWEAPL
;
A
#
# COMPACT_ATOMS: atom_id res chain seq x y z
N MET A 1 -2.00 -2.99 -45.67
CA MET A 1 -0.75 -2.50 -46.27
C MET A 1 0.34 -3.44 -45.80
N THR A 2 0.81 -4.26 -46.73
CA THR A 2 1.99 -5.14 -46.76
C THR A 2 2.78 -5.40 -45.47
N VAL A 3 2.80 -6.69 -45.08
CA VAL A 3 3.67 -7.37 -44.12
C VAL A 3 5.15 -7.26 -44.55
N PRO A 4 6.06 -6.67 -43.75
CA PRO A 4 7.51 -6.70 -44.02
C PRO A 4 8.35 -7.48 -42.98
N GLU A 5 7.79 -7.92 -41.84
CA GLU A 5 8.59 -8.51 -40.74
C GLU A 5 9.05 -9.96 -41.00
N SER A 6 8.31 -10.73 -41.80
CA SER A 6 8.66 -12.14 -42.06
C SER A 6 9.88 -12.31 -42.98
N THR A 7 10.19 -11.31 -43.81
CA THR A 7 11.32 -11.33 -44.73
C THR A 7 12.66 -11.07 -44.05
N GLU A 8 12.71 -10.20 -43.02
CA GLU A 8 13.96 -9.91 -42.30
C GLU A 8 14.44 -11.09 -41.45
N HIS A 9 13.53 -11.80 -40.78
CA HIS A 9 13.87 -13.03 -40.04
C HIS A 9 14.36 -14.15 -40.97
N LEU A 10 13.76 -14.29 -42.16
CA LEU A 10 14.18 -15.27 -43.15
C LEU A 10 15.54 -14.91 -43.75
N GLU A 11 15.82 -13.63 -44.00
CA GLU A 11 17.13 -13.17 -44.50
C GLU A 11 18.24 -13.24 -43.44
N ALA A 12 17.92 -13.03 -42.16
CA ALA A 12 18.83 -13.25 -41.04
C ALA A 12 19.16 -14.74 -40.87
N ALA A 13 18.15 -15.62 -40.92
CA ALA A 13 18.33 -17.06 -40.90
C ALA A 13 19.11 -17.58 -42.12
N THR A 14 18.90 -16.99 -43.30
CA THR A 14 19.61 -17.38 -44.53
C THR A 14 21.06 -16.87 -44.54
N ARG A 15 21.35 -15.71 -43.93
CA ARG A 15 22.73 -15.24 -43.69
C ARG A 15 23.45 -16.11 -42.65
N ALA A 16 22.78 -16.49 -41.57
CA ALA A 16 23.30 -17.44 -40.60
C ALA A 16 23.57 -18.81 -41.25
N ALA A 17 22.66 -19.31 -42.09
CA ALA A 17 22.83 -20.57 -42.80
C ALA A 17 23.98 -20.56 -43.81
N ARG A 18 24.19 -19.46 -44.57
CA ARG A 18 25.35 -19.33 -45.47
C ARG A 18 26.67 -19.15 -44.72
N SER A 19 26.64 -18.54 -43.54
CA SER A 19 27.80 -18.46 -42.65
C SER A 19 28.25 -19.84 -42.13
N LEU A 20 27.36 -20.82 -42.13
CA LEU A 20 27.63 -22.20 -41.67
C LEU A 20 28.09 -23.13 -42.81
N GLN A 21 28.17 -22.67 -44.07
CA GLN A 21 28.44 -23.54 -45.23
C GLN A 21 29.94 -23.85 -45.49
N GLY A 22 30.83 -23.44 -44.58
CA GLY A 22 32.28 -23.69 -44.65
C GLY A 22 32.89 -24.21 -43.35
N LEU A 23 32.09 -24.82 -42.47
CA LEU A 23 32.53 -25.26 -41.14
C LEU A 23 33.50 -26.43 -41.23
N SER A 24 34.67 -26.27 -40.61
CA SER A 24 35.59 -27.37 -40.28
C SER A 24 34.84 -28.48 -39.52
N THR A 25 35.23 -29.74 -39.70
CA THR A 25 34.76 -30.91 -38.94
C THR A 25 34.74 -30.69 -37.42
N GLU A 26 35.61 -29.82 -36.93
CA GLU A 26 35.76 -29.43 -35.53
C GLU A 26 34.64 -28.49 -35.04
N LEU A 27 34.15 -27.58 -35.88
CA LEU A 27 33.03 -26.69 -35.56
C LEU A 27 31.71 -27.46 -35.52
N THR A 28 31.55 -28.47 -36.39
CA THR A 28 30.40 -29.39 -36.36
C THR A 28 30.33 -30.20 -35.06
N ALA A 29 31.48 -30.54 -34.48
CA ALA A 29 31.55 -31.21 -33.17
C ALA A 29 31.11 -30.31 -32.00
N ARG A 30 31.26 -28.98 -32.12
CA ARG A 30 30.84 -28.00 -31.12
C ARG A 30 29.37 -27.54 -31.24
N VAL A 31 28.67 -27.87 -32.33
CA VAL A 31 27.26 -27.48 -32.54
C VAL A 31 26.32 -27.95 -31.42
N PRO A 32 26.40 -29.19 -30.90
CA PRO A 32 25.53 -29.61 -29.80
C PRO A 32 25.75 -28.80 -28.52
N GLN A 33 27.01 -28.49 -28.20
CA GLN A 33 27.38 -27.64 -27.05
C GLN A 33 26.88 -26.21 -27.24
N LEU A 34 26.95 -25.67 -28.46
CA LEU A 34 26.43 -24.34 -28.79
C LEU A 34 24.90 -24.28 -28.71
N LEU A 35 24.18 -25.31 -29.17
CA LEU A 35 22.72 -25.38 -29.05
C LEU A 35 22.27 -25.52 -27.59
N GLU A 36 23.01 -26.29 -26.78
CA GLU A 36 22.75 -26.40 -25.35
C GLU A 36 23.04 -25.08 -24.62
N ALA A 37 24.13 -24.40 -24.97
CA ALA A 37 24.45 -23.06 -24.51
C ALA A 37 23.37 -22.03 -24.85
N MET A 38 22.88 -22.00 -26.10
CA MET A 38 21.78 -21.13 -26.54
C MET A 38 20.51 -21.40 -25.75
N ARG A 39 20.12 -22.67 -25.61
CA ARG A 39 18.94 -23.08 -24.82
C ARG A 39 19.11 -22.71 -23.34
N SER A 40 20.32 -22.88 -22.81
CA SER A 40 20.65 -22.49 -21.45
C SER A 40 20.41 -20.99 -21.33
N VAL A 41 21.16 -20.15 -22.03
CA VAL A 41 21.08 -18.68 -21.97
C VAL A 41 19.65 -18.15 -22.14
N GLY A 42 18.88 -18.66 -23.12
CA GLY A 42 17.53 -18.17 -23.45
C GLY A 42 16.42 -18.45 -22.42
N THR A 43 16.66 -19.28 -21.40
CA THR A 43 15.63 -19.62 -20.38
C THR A 43 15.62 -18.67 -19.17
N GLY A 44 16.58 -17.76 -19.08
CA GLY A 44 16.75 -16.85 -17.93
C GLY A 44 15.75 -15.70 -18.01
N LEU A 45 15.07 -15.42 -16.90
CA LEU A 45 14.12 -14.31 -16.79
C LEU A 45 14.64 -13.15 -15.93
N GLU A 46 15.74 -13.36 -15.21
CA GLU A 46 16.41 -12.33 -14.42
C GLU A 46 17.72 -11.95 -15.10
N LEU A 47 18.02 -10.65 -15.14
CA LEU A 47 19.14 -10.11 -15.89
C LEU A 47 20.49 -10.62 -15.35
N HIS A 48 20.70 -10.55 -14.03
CA HIS A 48 22.00 -10.88 -13.44
C HIS A 48 22.35 -12.37 -13.60
N SER A 49 21.40 -13.27 -13.33
CA SER A 49 21.60 -14.72 -13.54
C SER A 49 21.78 -15.08 -15.01
N THR A 50 21.16 -14.32 -15.92
CA THR A 50 21.41 -14.44 -17.36
C THR A 50 22.84 -14.06 -17.71
N LEU A 51 23.35 -12.95 -17.17
CA LEU A 51 24.73 -12.50 -17.38
C LEU A 51 25.77 -13.49 -16.84
N ASP A 52 25.59 -13.98 -15.61
CA ASP A 52 26.45 -15.01 -14.99
C ASP A 52 26.54 -16.24 -15.89
N ARG A 53 25.39 -16.72 -16.36
CA ARG A 53 25.31 -17.91 -17.20
C ARG A 53 25.92 -17.68 -18.58
N ILE A 54 25.82 -16.48 -19.16
CA ILE A 54 26.51 -16.14 -20.40
C ILE A 54 28.03 -16.17 -20.18
N CYS A 55 28.54 -15.59 -19.10
CA CYS A 55 29.97 -15.61 -18.77
C CYS A 55 30.50 -17.05 -18.61
N GLU A 56 29.82 -17.87 -17.81
CA GLU A 56 30.18 -19.28 -17.60
C GLU A 56 30.16 -20.07 -18.92
N THR A 57 29.11 -19.91 -19.71
CA THR A 57 28.95 -20.60 -20.99
C THR A 57 30.02 -20.17 -21.99
N ALA A 58 30.37 -18.88 -22.03
CA ALA A 58 31.42 -18.35 -22.88
C ALA A 58 32.80 -18.91 -22.52
N ALA A 59 33.11 -18.97 -21.22
CA ALA A 59 34.35 -19.55 -20.71
C ALA A 59 34.49 -21.02 -21.12
N HIS A 60 33.44 -21.83 -20.92
CA HIS A 60 33.46 -23.24 -21.28
C HIS A 60 33.55 -23.52 -22.78
N LEU A 61 32.84 -22.76 -23.62
CA LEU A 61 32.83 -22.97 -25.07
C LEU A 61 34.13 -22.59 -25.76
N ALA A 62 34.86 -21.62 -25.20
CA ALA A 62 36.13 -21.11 -25.73
C ALA A 62 37.35 -21.63 -24.95
N ASP A 63 37.14 -22.54 -24.01
CA ASP A 63 38.17 -23.13 -23.12
C ASP A 63 39.02 -22.04 -22.44
N ALA A 64 38.37 -21.01 -21.91
CA ALA A 64 38.99 -19.89 -21.23
C ALA A 64 38.85 -20.02 -19.71
N ARG A 65 39.91 -19.66 -18.97
CA ARG A 65 39.88 -19.66 -17.50
C ARG A 65 38.98 -18.57 -16.94
N TYR A 66 38.96 -17.41 -17.60
CA TYR A 66 38.22 -16.24 -17.13
C TYR A 66 37.27 -15.71 -18.20
N ALA A 67 36.09 -15.26 -17.76
CA ALA A 67 35.14 -14.53 -18.58
C ALA A 67 34.60 -13.31 -17.82
N ALA A 68 34.28 -12.24 -18.53
CA ALA A 68 33.63 -11.08 -17.95
C ALA A 68 32.69 -10.38 -18.93
N ILE A 69 31.61 -9.81 -18.41
CA ILE A 69 30.75 -8.88 -19.15
C ILE A 69 30.81 -7.52 -18.47
N GLY A 70 31.26 -6.52 -19.22
CA GLY A 70 31.10 -5.12 -18.83
C GLY A 70 29.81 -4.54 -19.42
N VAL A 71 28.92 -4.06 -18.56
CA VAL A 71 27.68 -3.37 -18.95
C VAL A 71 27.96 -1.87 -19.01
N VAL A 72 27.73 -1.27 -20.19
CA VAL A 72 27.94 0.17 -20.40
C VAL A 72 26.89 0.96 -19.64
N ASP A 73 27.29 2.06 -19.03
CA ASP A 73 26.37 2.99 -18.39
C ASP A 73 25.47 3.74 -19.41
N GLU A 74 24.44 4.42 -18.92
CA GLU A 74 23.50 5.16 -19.78
C GLU A 74 24.14 6.39 -20.46
N SER A 75 25.26 6.91 -19.91
CA SER A 75 26.04 8.01 -20.50
C SER A 75 26.93 7.56 -21.66
N GLY A 76 27.26 6.28 -21.74
CA GLY A 76 28.21 5.71 -22.69
C GLY A 76 29.68 5.87 -22.31
N ASP A 77 29.99 6.48 -21.16
CA ASP A 77 31.34 6.90 -20.78
C ASP A 77 32.04 5.92 -19.82
N GLY A 78 31.29 5.02 -19.17
CA GLY A 78 31.80 4.08 -18.19
C GLY A 78 30.96 2.80 -18.07
N LEU A 79 31.19 2.03 -17.01
CA LEU A 79 30.48 0.78 -16.74
C LEU A 79 29.50 0.93 -15.58
N SER A 80 28.25 0.51 -15.79
CA SER A 80 27.24 0.44 -14.73
C SER A 80 27.32 -0.85 -13.92
N ASP A 81 27.80 -1.94 -14.54
CA ASP A 81 27.98 -3.23 -13.87
C ASP A 81 29.10 -4.03 -14.53
N PHE A 82 29.70 -4.93 -13.76
CA PHE A 82 30.77 -5.81 -14.22
C PHE A 82 30.61 -7.18 -13.59
N VAL A 83 30.30 -8.16 -14.45
CA VAL A 83 30.04 -9.55 -14.08
C VAL A 83 31.25 -10.39 -14.50
N THR A 84 31.71 -11.28 -13.62
CA THR A 84 32.94 -12.06 -13.83
C THR A 84 32.73 -13.53 -13.50
N TYR A 85 33.38 -14.40 -14.25
CA TYR A 85 33.46 -15.84 -14.01
C TYR A 85 34.93 -16.27 -13.94
N GLY A 86 35.22 -17.20 -13.02
CA GLY A 86 36.56 -17.77 -12.81
C GLY A 86 37.46 -16.98 -11.84
N VAL A 87 37.03 -15.79 -11.38
CA VAL A 87 37.76 -14.94 -10.43
C VAL A 87 37.27 -15.20 -9.01
N ASP A 88 38.16 -15.51 -8.07
CA ASP A 88 37.77 -15.77 -6.67
C ASP A 88 37.53 -14.46 -5.88
N THR A 89 36.73 -14.54 -4.82
CA THR A 89 36.33 -13.43 -3.94
C THR A 89 37.51 -12.71 -3.31
N GLU A 90 38.61 -13.43 -3.05
CA GLU A 90 39.86 -12.86 -2.54
C GLU A 90 40.70 -12.17 -3.64
N GLU A 91 40.63 -12.64 -4.90
CA GLU A 91 41.27 -11.96 -6.05
C GLU A 91 40.56 -10.63 -6.37
N VAL A 92 39.23 -10.57 -6.26
CA VAL A 92 38.44 -9.32 -6.41
C VAL A 92 38.80 -8.29 -5.33
N ARG A 93 39.15 -8.73 -4.11
CA ARG A 93 39.59 -7.86 -3.02
C ARG A 93 41.00 -7.30 -3.24
N LEU A 94 41.89 -8.08 -3.83
CA LEU A 94 43.28 -7.69 -4.13
C LEU A 94 43.38 -6.63 -5.24
N VAL A 95 42.47 -6.66 -6.22
CA VAL A 95 42.46 -5.75 -7.39
C VAL A 95 41.96 -4.32 -7.05
N GLY A 96 41.30 -4.12 -5.91
CA GLY A 96 40.92 -2.79 -5.44
C GLY A 96 39.69 -2.21 -6.16
N GLY A 97 38.50 -2.73 -5.82
CA GLY A 97 37.22 -2.19 -6.27
C GLY A 97 36.80 -2.64 -7.68
N ARG A 98 35.51 -2.44 -8.00
CA ARG A 98 34.98 -2.75 -9.35
C ARG A 98 35.54 -1.74 -10.36
N PRO A 99 35.97 -2.18 -11.57
CA PRO A 99 36.49 -1.28 -12.58
C PRO A 99 35.40 -0.30 -13.02
N ASP A 100 35.74 1.00 -13.02
CA ASP A 100 34.83 2.10 -13.38
C ASP A 100 34.61 2.24 -14.90
N GLY A 101 35.41 1.52 -15.70
CA GLY A 101 35.39 1.63 -17.16
C GLY A 101 35.97 2.92 -17.70
N LEU A 102 36.57 3.77 -16.86
CA LEU A 102 37.12 5.08 -17.26
C LEU A 102 38.62 5.02 -17.54
N ARG A 103 39.31 3.96 -17.11
CA ARG A 103 40.79 3.82 -17.20
C ARG A 103 41.21 2.41 -17.63
N GLY A 104 42.46 2.29 -18.09
CA GLY A 104 43.07 1.02 -18.50
C GLY A 104 42.51 0.43 -19.79
N LEU A 105 42.80 -0.85 -20.04
CA LEU A 105 42.37 -1.57 -21.24
C LEU A 105 40.84 -1.53 -21.41
N LEU A 106 40.07 -1.68 -20.32
CA LEU A 106 38.60 -1.60 -20.33
C LEU A 106 38.06 -0.24 -20.78
N GLY A 107 38.63 0.86 -20.27
CA GLY A 107 38.21 2.22 -20.68
C GLY A 107 38.62 2.57 -22.10
N ALA A 108 39.80 2.11 -22.54
CA ALA A 108 40.20 2.19 -23.94
C ALA A 108 39.24 1.39 -24.85
N LEU A 109 38.75 0.23 -24.41
CA LEU A 109 37.79 -0.59 -25.15
C LEU A 109 36.41 0.07 -25.27
N ILE A 110 35.96 0.80 -24.25
CA ILE A 110 34.68 1.55 -24.28
C ILE A 110 34.79 2.76 -25.21
N GLN A 111 35.89 3.53 -25.12
CA GLN A 111 36.09 4.75 -25.93
C GLN A 111 36.54 4.49 -27.37
N GLN A 112 37.30 3.42 -27.64
CA GLN A 112 37.78 3.02 -28.97
C GLN A 112 36.84 2.05 -29.70
N SER A 113 35.65 1.78 -29.18
CA SER A 113 34.64 0.90 -29.81
C SER A 113 34.17 1.42 -31.17
N GLY A 114 35.03 1.26 -32.19
CA GLY A 114 34.62 0.99 -33.54
C GLY A 114 33.93 -0.39 -33.62
N PRO A 115 33.20 -0.68 -34.70
CA PRO A 115 32.21 -1.77 -34.78
C PRO A 115 32.75 -3.22 -34.83
N GLY A 116 34.01 -3.48 -34.46
CA GLY A 116 34.70 -4.76 -34.71
C GLY A 116 35.08 -5.57 -33.45
N PRO A 117 35.19 -6.92 -33.57
CA PRO A 117 35.78 -7.76 -32.53
C PRO A 117 37.29 -7.49 -32.35
N MET A 118 37.84 -7.77 -31.17
CA MET A 118 39.26 -7.54 -30.85
C MET A 118 39.93 -8.76 -30.25
N ARG A 119 41.18 -9.05 -30.67
CA ARG A 119 42.02 -10.16 -30.20
C ARG A 119 43.41 -9.63 -29.86
N LEU A 120 43.96 -10.03 -28.72
CA LEU A 120 45.35 -9.74 -28.30
C LEU A 120 46.08 -11.07 -28.03
N GLY A 121 47.19 -11.29 -28.73
CA GLY A 121 48.12 -12.42 -28.52
C GLY A 121 49.46 -11.97 -27.94
N GLU A 122 50.28 -12.91 -27.46
CA GLU A 122 51.58 -12.63 -26.78
C GLU A 122 52.56 -11.81 -27.64
N HIS A 123 52.45 -11.87 -28.97
CA HIS A 123 53.34 -11.19 -29.91
C HIS A 123 52.92 -9.75 -30.27
N GLY A 124 51.84 -9.22 -29.69
CA GLY A 124 51.35 -7.85 -29.94
C GLY A 124 52.11 -6.72 -29.23
N ARG A 125 53.31 -6.97 -28.71
CA ARG A 125 54.11 -5.94 -28.01
C ARG A 125 54.86 -4.97 -28.93
N GLU A 126 54.96 -5.26 -30.23
CA GLU A 126 55.65 -4.40 -31.20
C GLU A 126 54.65 -3.57 -32.02
N GLY A 127 53.98 -2.64 -31.35
CA GLY A 127 52.93 -1.84 -31.99
C GLY A 127 52.47 -0.63 -31.19
N GLY A 128 53.38 0.05 -30.49
CA GLY A 128 53.26 1.48 -30.21
C GLY A 128 51.97 2.00 -29.56
N HIS A 129 51.45 1.39 -28.50
CA HIS A 129 50.64 2.11 -27.52
C HIS A 129 51.07 1.73 -26.10
N ALA A 130 51.63 2.73 -25.42
CA ALA A 130 52.24 2.63 -24.10
C ALA A 130 51.21 2.28 -23.01
N GLY A 131 51.66 1.48 -22.02
CA GLY A 131 50.97 1.29 -20.74
C GLY A 131 50.31 -0.06 -20.55
N GLY A 132 51.08 -1.15 -20.61
CA GLY A 132 50.61 -2.46 -20.15
C GLY A 132 50.48 -2.49 -18.63
N HIS A 133 49.28 -2.20 -18.12
CA HIS A 133 48.86 -2.56 -16.76
C HIS A 133 47.59 -3.39 -16.89
N GLY A 134 47.53 -4.53 -16.20
CA GLY A 134 46.33 -5.35 -16.06
C GLY A 134 45.16 -4.55 -15.44
N PRO A 135 43.96 -5.14 -15.35
CA PRO A 135 42.80 -4.42 -14.85
C PRO A 135 43.04 -4.06 -13.37
N GLY A 136 43.27 -2.78 -13.07
CA GLY A 136 43.29 -2.27 -11.70
C GLY A 136 44.42 -1.30 -11.29
N HIS A 137 45.48 -1.09 -12.07
CA HIS A 137 46.64 -0.33 -11.56
C HIS A 137 47.07 0.86 -12.41
N GLU A 138 46.84 2.08 -11.90
CA GLU A 138 47.79 3.19 -12.06
C GLU A 138 48.16 3.74 -10.69
N ALA A 139 49.46 3.78 -10.43
CA ALA A 139 50.05 4.32 -9.21
C ALA A 139 49.74 5.82 -9.06
N ARG A 140 49.29 6.23 -7.86
CA ARG A 140 49.38 7.64 -7.44
C ARG A 140 50.86 8.03 -7.37
N PRO A 141 51.31 9.11 -8.02
CA PRO A 141 52.66 9.61 -7.78
C PRO A 141 52.68 10.24 -6.38
N GLY A 142 53.29 9.57 -5.40
CA GLY A 142 53.64 10.17 -4.11
C GLY A 142 53.43 9.35 -2.83
N SER A 143 52.95 8.11 -2.87
CA SER A 143 52.87 7.26 -1.67
C SER A 143 53.86 6.10 -1.76
N GLY A 144 54.94 6.18 -0.98
CA GLY A 144 55.94 5.10 -0.85
C GLY A 144 55.38 3.89 -0.11
N ASP A 145 54.69 3.02 -0.83
CA ASP A 145 54.21 1.73 -0.33
C ASP A 145 54.87 0.63 -1.18
N GLU A 146 56.09 0.25 -0.79
CA GLU A 146 56.83 -0.89 -1.34
C GLU A 146 56.20 -2.18 -0.80
N GLY A 147 55.29 -2.81 -1.54
CA GLY A 147 54.76 -4.13 -1.16
C GLY A 147 53.40 -4.57 -1.71
N ARG A 148 52.90 -4.02 -2.83
CA ARG A 148 51.65 -4.52 -3.44
C ARG A 148 51.97 -5.36 -4.68
N GLU A 149 51.74 -6.67 -4.56
CA GLU A 149 51.90 -7.65 -5.63
C GLU A 149 50.97 -7.32 -6.81
N GLU A 150 51.56 -7.29 -8.00
CA GLU A 150 50.90 -7.08 -9.29
C GLU A 150 49.85 -8.18 -9.54
N GLY A 151 48.64 -7.81 -9.97
CA GLY A 151 47.62 -8.77 -10.40
C GLY A 151 48.13 -9.71 -11.52
N PRO A 152 47.58 -10.93 -11.64
CA PRO A 152 48.14 -11.96 -12.52
C PRO A 152 48.20 -11.49 -13.99
N PRO A 153 49.33 -11.72 -14.71
CA PRO A 153 49.50 -11.24 -16.08
C PRO A 153 48.62 -12.04 -17.06
N THR A 154 47.64 -11.38 -17.68
CA THR A 154 46.79 -11.96 -18.73
C THR A 154 47.58 -12.20 -20.01
N ARG A 155 47.79 -13.48 -20.39
CA ARG A 155 48.61 -13.85 -21.57
C ARG A 155 47.86 -13.81 -22.90
N THR A 156 46.56 -14.12 -22.92
CA THR A 156 45.71 -14.14 -24.13
C THR A 156 44.34 -13.54 -23.84
N PHE A 157 43.79 -12.77 -24.78
CA PHE A 157 42.54 -12.03 -24.60
C PHE A 157 41.71 -11.93 -25.90
N ILE A 158 40.40 -12.09 -25.79
CA ILE A 158 39.45 -11.83 -26.89
C ILE A 158 38.19 -11.13 -26.35
N GLY A 159 37.68 -10.17 -27.11
CA GLY A 159 36.50 -9.38 -26.76
C GLY A 159 35.53 -9.22 -27.92
N VAL A 160 34.23 -9.34 -27.64
CA VAL A 160 33.16 -9.11 -28.61
C VAL A 160 32.05 -8.22 -28.02
N PRO A 161 31.46 -7.31 -28.82
CA PRO A 161 30.38 -6.47 -28.36
C PRO A 161 29.06 -7.26 -28.28
N ILE A 162 28.33 -7.05 -27.17
CA ILE A 162 26.95 -7.49 -27.00
C ILE A 162 26.04 -6.32 -27.37
N ARG A 163 25.11 -6.56 -28.30
CA ARG A 163 24.13 -5.57 -28.74
C ARG A 163 22.71 -6.02 -28.43
N VAL A 164 21.91 -5.12 -27.88
CA VAL A 164 20.50 -5.33 -27.57
C VAL A 164 19.71 -4.39 -28.47
N HIS A 165 18.87 -4.93 -29.36
CA HIS A 165 18.13 -4.15 -30.37
C HIS A 165 19.02 -3.18 -31.19
N GLY A 166 20.25 -3.59 -31.49
CA GLY A 166 21.23 -2.80 -32.27
C GLY A 166 22.08 -1.81 -31.46
N ALA A 167 21.65 -1.42 -30.25
CA ALA A 167 22.42 -0.59 -29.33
C ALA A 167 23.51 -1.40 -28.61
N LEU A 168 24.67 -0.80 -28.35
CA LEU A 168 25.73 -1.42 -27.55
C LEU A 168 25.24 -1.53 -26.10
N PHE A 169 25.15 -2.76 -25.60
CA PHE A 169 24.81 -3.02 -24.21
C PHE A 169 26.07 -3.17 -23.35
N GLY A 170 27.08 -3.81 -23.91
CA GLY A 170 28.25 -4.25 -23.17
C GLY A 170 29.23 -4.97 -24.06
N ASN A 171 30.30 -5.44 -23.46
CA ASN A 171 31.30 -6.26 -24.11
C ASN A 171 31.53 -7.53 -23.30
N LEU A 172 31.57 -8.67 -24.00
CA LEU A 172 31.98 -9.96 -23.45
C LEU A 172 33.48 -10.12 -23.68
N TYR A 173 34.19 -10.45 -22.62
CA TYR A 173 35.63 -10.62 -22.58
C TYR A 173 35.98 -12.02 -22.12
N LEU A 174 36.98 -12.63 -22.75
CA LEU A 174 37.60 -13.88 -22.31
C LEU A 174 39.10 -13.69 -22.17
N ALA A 175 39.68 -14.33 -21.16
CA ALA A 175 41.11 -14.31 -20.93
C ALA A 175 41.64 -15.69 -20.51
N GLU A 176 42.93 -15.91 -20.79
CA GLU A 176 43.68 -17.13 -20.47
C GLU A 176 43.05 -18.41 -21.05
N LYS A 177 43.22 -18.59 -22.36
CA LYS A 177 42.84 -19.85 -23.04
C LYS A 177 43.69 -21.02 -22.52
N HIS A 178 43.04 -22.12 -22.15
CA HIS A 178 43.70 -23.35 -21.74
C HIS A 178 44.40 -24.03 -22.92
N VAL A 179 45.53 -24.68 -22.64
CA VAL A 179 46.25 -25.48 -23.64
C VAL A 179 45.50 -26.81 -23.82
N SER A 180 44.87 -26.98 -24.97
CA SER A 180 44.15 -28.19 -25.31
C SER A 180 45.10 -29.40 -25.37
N LYS A 181 44.76 -30.48 -24.65
CA LYS A 181 45.57 -31.72 -24.60
C LYS A 181 45.48 -32.57 -25.88
N GLU A 182 44.70 -32.18 -26.87
CA GLU A 182 44.33 -33.04 -28.01
C GLU A 182 45.12 -32.76 -29.30
N ALA A 183 45.84 -31.65 -29.41
CA ALA A 183 46.73 -31.37 -30.54
C ALA A 183 48.13 -31.97 -30.28
N GLY A 184 48.25 -33.30 -30.25
CA GLY A 184 49.49 -34.00 -29.88
C GLY A 184 49.80 -35.25 -30.69
N GLY A 185 49.44 -35.28 -31.97
CA GLY A 185 49.76 -36.37 -32.88
C GLY A 185 51.10 -36.19 -33.61
N SER A 186 52.22 -36.07 -32.90
CA SER A 186 53.56 -36.53 -33.32
C SER A 186 54.64 -36.05 -32.34
N GLY A 187 55.48 -36.99 -31.90
CA GLY A 187 56.42 -36.84 -30.81
C GLY A 187 57.66 -35.99 -31.11
N VAL A 188 57.48 -34.68 -31.33
CA VAL A 188 58.56 -33.71 -31.21
C VAL A 188 58.07 -32.58 -30.31
N ALA A 189 58.70 -32.43 -29.15
CA ALA A 189 58.39 -31.40 -28.18
C ALA A 189 58.78 -30.03 -28.77
N GLU A 190 57.82 -29.33 -29.35
CA GLU A 190 57.89 -27.87 -29.51
C GLU A 190 57.69 -27.20 -28.14
N PRO A 191 58.34 -26.06 -27.87
CA PRO A 191 58.19 -25.36 -26.60
C PRO A 191 56.72 -24.95 -26.42
N ALA A 192 56.19 -25.17 -25.21
CA ALA A 192 54.81 -24.87 -24.85
C ALA A 192 54.48 -23.39 -25.06
N GLY A 193 53.98 -23.03 -26.25
CA GLY A 193 53.34 -21.75 -26.51
C GLY A 193 51.97 -21.71 -25.83
N ALA A 194 51.61 -20.56 -25.25
CA ALA A 194 50.27 -20.34 -24.73
C ALA A 194 49.24 -20.53 -25.86
N ALA A 195 48.16 -21.28 -25.61
CA ALA A 195 47.10 -21.43 -26.60
C ALA A 195 46.48 -20.07 -26.92
N GLU A 196 46.39 -19.72 -28.20
CA GLU A 196 45.74 -18.48 -28.64
C GLU A 196 44.29 -18.72 -29.06
N PHE A 197 43.42 -17.72 -28.85
CA PHE A 197 42.02 -17.74 -29.30
C PHE A 197 41.94 -17.70 -30.82
N ASP A 198 41.46 -18.72 -31.50
CA ASP A 198 41.45 -18.76 -32.98
C ASP A 198 40.20 -18.10 -33.60
N ASP A 199 40.10 -18.14 -34.94
CA ASP A 199 38.93 -17.60 -35.66
C ASP A 199 37.64 -18.39 -35.37
N GLN A 200 37.74 -19.65 -34.95
CA GLN A 200 36.59 -20.45 -34.56
C GLN A 200 36.05 -20.01 -33.20
N ASP A 201 36.94 -19.75 -32.23
CA ASP A 201 36.56 -19.17 -30.94
C ASP A 201 35.87 -17.82 -31.14
N LEU A 202 36.42 -16.97 -32.02
CA LEU A 202 35.78 -15.70 -32.37
C LEU A 202 34.39 -15.91 -32.98
N HIS A 203 34.22 -16.91 -33.85
CA HIS A 203 32.93 -17.22 -34.47
C HIS A 203 31.89 -17.65 -33.41
N VAL A 204 32.27 -18.58 -32.54
CA VAL A 204 31.44 -19.04 -31.42
C VAL A 204 31.07 -17.89 -30.50
N LEU A 205 32.03 -17.02 -30.16
CA LEU A 205 31.80 -15.89 -29.28
C LEU A 205 30.86 -14.84 -29.90
N ARG A 206 30.93 -14.59 -31.22
CA ARG A 206 29.99 -13.70 -31.91
C ARG A 206 28.57 -14.25 -31.94
N VAL A 207 28.41 -15.55 -32.14
CA VAL A 207 27.11 -16.22 -32.07
C VAL A 207 26.55 -16.11 -30.66
N LEU A 208 27.36 -16.42 -29.64
CA LEU A 208 26.96 -16.31 -28.25
C LEU A 208 26.64 -14.86 -27.85
N ALA A 209 27.40 -13.86 -28.32
CA ALA A 209 27.13 -12.45 -28.06
C ALA A 209 25.83 -11.96 -28.70
N THR A 210 25.45 -12.51 -29.86
CA THR A 210 24.17 -12.22 -30.51
C THR A 210 23.01 -12.78 -29.69
N GLU A 211 23.11 -14.04 -29.27
CA GLU A 211 22.10 -14.71 -28.43
C GLU A 211 22.00 -14.10 -27.03
N ALA A 212 23.14 -13.72 -26.44
CA ALA A 212 23.22 -12.94 -25.22
C ALA A 212 22.44 -11.64 -25.37
N GLY A 213 22.61 -10.92 -26.49
CA GLY A 213 21.85 -9.71 -26.79
C GLY A 213 20.32 -9.92 -26.81
N ILE A 214 19.87 -11.04 -27.38
CA ILE A 214 18.44 -11.41 -27.41
C ILE A 214 17.94 -11.76 -25.99
N ALA A 215 18.66 -12.63 -25.28
CA ALA A 215 18.28 -13.07 -23.93
C ALA A 215 18.28 -11.91 -22.92
N ILE A 216 19.27 -11.03 -22.98
CA ILE A 216 19.33 -9.79 -22.17
C ILE A 216 18.16 -8.88 -22.51
N GLY A 217 17.83 -8.73 -23.79
CA GLY A 217 16.65 -7.98 -24.22
C GLY A 217 15.35 -8.52 -23.63
N HIS A 218 15.17 -9.85 -23.67
CA HIS A 218 14.01 -10.52 -23.08
C HIS A 218 13.96 -10.38 -21.56
N ALA A 219 15.08 -10.60 -20.85
CA ALA A 219 15.15 -10.44 -19.40
C ALA A 219 14.81 -9.01 -18.98
N ARG A 220 15.34 -7.98 -19.67
CA ARG A 220 15.00 -6.58 -19.38
C ARG A 220 13.53 -6.26 -19.63
N LEU A 221 12.95 -6.77 -20.71
CA LEU A 221 11.52 -6.58 -20.99
C LEU A 221 10.65 -7.26 -19.93
N TYR A 222 11.01 -8.46 -19.51
CA TYR A 222 10.31 -9.21 -18.47
C TYR A 222 10.38 -8.49 -17.12
N GLU A 223 11.58 -8.06 -16.70
CA GLU A 223 11.76 -7.28 -15.48
C GLU A 223 10.98 -5.96 -15.51
N ALA A 224 11.02 -5.23 -16.63
CA ALA A 224 10.26 -3.99 -16.81
C ALA A 224 8.74 -4.22 -16.73
N ALA A 225 8.24 -5.31 -17.33
CA ALA A 225 6.84 -5.70 -17.27
C ALA A 225 6.42 -6.06 -15.84
N ARG A 226 7.20 -6.90 -15.14
CA ARG A 226 6.94 -7.26 -13.74
C ARG A 226 7.04 -6.08 -12.79
N GLN A 227 7.96 -5.17 -13.04
CA GLN A 227 8.04 -3.93 -12.28
C GLN A 227 6.75 -3.14 -12.49
N ARG A 228 6.34 -2.89 -13.74
CA ARG A 228 5.09 -2.18 -14.03
C ARG A 228 3.86 -2.83 -13.38
N GLU A 229 3.73 -4.16 -13.42
CA GLU A 229 2.65 -4.91 -12.75
C GLU A 229 2.61 -4.63 -11.25
N ARG A 230 3.75 -4.79 -10.55
CA ARG A 230 3.84 -4.49 -9.10
C ARG A 230 3.43 -3.05 -8.78
N TRP A 231 3.84 -2.09 -9.61
CA TRP A 231 3.47 -0.68 -9.43
C TRP A 231 1.96 -0.45 -9.62
N ILE A 232 1.32 -1.14 -10.57
CA ILE A 232 -0.14 -1.08 -10.77
C ILE A 232 -0.87 -1.65 -9.54
N ASP A 233 -0.49 -2.85 -9.09
CA ASP A 233 -1.12 -3.52 -7.95
C ASP A 233 -0.99 -2.70 -6.66
N GLY A 234 0.19 -2.15 -6.40
CA GLY A 234 0.43 -1.26 -5.26
C GLY A 234 -0.43 0.00 -5.31
N SER A 235 -0.67 0.56 -6.50
CA SER A 235 -1.53 1.73 -6.68
C SER A 235 -3.01 1.43 -6.40
N VAL A 236 -3.48 0.25 -6.79
CA VAL A 236 -4.83 -0.24 -6.46
C VAL A 236 -4.97 -0.48 -4.96
N ALA A 237 -3.96 -1.07 -4.33
CA ALA A 237 -3.94 -1.31 -2.88
C ALA A 237 -4.05 0.00 -2.09
N VAL A 238 -3.25 1.02 -2.47
CA VAL A 238 -3.33 2.37 -1.88
C VAL A 238 -4.72 2.97 -2.07
N THR A 239 -5.25 2.96 -3.29
CA THR A 239 -6.58 3.54 -3.58
C THR A 239 -7.67 2.86 -2.74
N THR A 240 -7.61 1.54 -2.62
CA THR A 240 -8.57 0.75 -1.83
C THR A 240 -8.46 1.05 -0.34
N ALA A 241 -7.25 1.11 0.20
CA ALA A 241 -7.00 1.43 1.62
C ALA A 241 -7.49 2.85 1.97
N LEU A 242 -7.16 3.83 1.11
CA LEU A 242 -7.57 5.23 1.28
C LEU A 242 -9.10 5.41 1.25
N LEU A 243 -9.80 4.63 0.41
CA LEU A 243 -11.26 4.68 0.30
C LEU A 243 -12.00 3.86 1.38
N SER A 244 -11.36 2.85 1.96
CA SER A 244 -12.01 1.95 2.94
C SER A 244 -11.83 2.42 4.38
N ASN A 245 -10.65 2.95 4.74
CA ASN A 245 -10.34 3.44 6.09
C ASN A 245 -9.90 4.90 6.01
N GLY A 246 -10.84 5.83 6.21
CA GLY A 246 -10.49 7.24 6.26
C GLY A 246 -9.67 7.57 7.52
N GLY A 247 -8.38 7.90 7.39
CA GLY A 247 -7.60 8.50 8.48
C GLY A 247 -6.09 8.57 8.26
N ALA A 248 -5.33 8.73 9.36
CA ALA A 248 -3.86 8.70 9.41
C ALA A 248 -3.26 7.35 8.96
N ASP A 249 -4.01 6.25 9.12
CA ASP A 249 -3.64 4.92 8.61
C ASP A 249 -3.43 4.91 7.09
N ALA A 250 -4.15 5.78 6.39
CA ALA A 250 -4.16 5.84 4.94
C ALA A 250 -2.80 6.36 4.39
N LEU A 251 -2.21 7.36 5.06
CA LEU A 251 -0.88 7.88 4.73
C LEU A 251 0.23 6.90 5.13
N ALA A 252 0.03 6.11 6.19
CA ALA A 252 0.95 5.04 6.57
C ALA A 252 1.01 3.94 5.50
N VAL A 253 -0.13 3.57 4.90
CA VAL A 253 -0.17 2.62 3.77
C VAL A 253 0.55 3.20 2.55
N VAL A 254 0.36 4.48 2.21
CA VAL A 254 1.10 5.13 1.12
C VAL A 254 2.61 5.05 1.36
N ALA A 255 3.06 5.36 2.59
CA ALA A 255 4.46 5.28 2.97
C ALA A 255 5.02 3.85 2.85
N GLU A 256 4.27 2.85 3.31
CA GLU A 256 4.66 1.43 3.22
C GLU A 256 4.74 0.93 1.78
N GLN A 257 3.74 1.24 0.95
CA GLN A 257 3.71 0.82 -0.44
C GLN A 257 4.82 1.50 -1.25
N ALA A 258 5.02 2.81 -1.07
CA ALA A 258 6.14 3.52 -1.68
C ALA A 258 7.49 2.89 -1.33
N ARG A 259 7.65 2.50 -0.05
CA ARG A 259 8.87 1.87 0.43
C ARG A 259 9.16 0.57 -0.30
N SER A 260 8.15 -0.31 -0.34
CA SER A 260 8.20 -1.64 -0.96
C SER A 260 8.42 -1.56 -2.48
N LEU A 261 7.67 -0.71 -3.18
CA LEU A 261 7.73 -0.59 -4.64
C LEU A 261 9.04 0.02 -5.13
N ALA A 262 9.60 0.97 -4.39
CA ALA A 262 10.85 1.63 -4.73
C ALA A 262 12.10 0.86 -4.26
N ASP A 263 11.94 -0.26 -3.55
CA ASP A 263 13.03 -0.97 -2.87
C ASP A 263 13.92 0.02 -2.08
N SER A 264 13.29 0.71 -1.15
CA SER A 264 13.87 1.81 -0.40
C SER A 264 13.92 1.50 1.10
N SER A 265 14.85 2.13 1.81
CA SER A 265 15.01 1.92 3.26
C SER A 265 13.89 2.55 4.09
N ALA A 266 13.20 3.54 3.52
CA ALA A 266 12.04 4.16 4.12
C ALA A 266 11.10 4.68 3.03
N GLY A 267 9.83 4.81 3.37
CA GLY A 267 8.88 5.66 2.68
C GLY A 267 8.38 6.70 3.67
N VAL A 268 8.38 7.96 3.27
CA VAL A 268 8.02 9.07 4.15
C VAL A 268 7.02 9.95 3.43
N VAL A 269 5.89 10.24 4.09
CA VAL A 269 4.91 11.19 3.59
C VAL A 269 4.99 12.46 4.41
N MET A 270 5.11 13.59 3.72
CA MET A 270 5.14 14.91 4.30
C MET A 270 3.96 15.75 3.82
N LEU A 271 3.36 16.55 4.69
CA LEU A 271 2.27 17.47 4.33
C LEU A 271 2.69 18.93 4.58
N PRO A 272 2.14 19.90 3.81
CA PRO A 272 2.40 21.32 4.01
C PRO A 272 1.92 21.80 5.38
N THR A 273 2.74 22.62 6.01
CA THR A 273 2.42 23.33 7.26
C THR A 273 1.90 24.73 6.95
N ALA A 274 1.35 25.43 7.96
CA ALA A 274 0.91 26.82 7.81
C ALA A 274 2.05 27.82 7.54
N ALA A 275 3.32 27.42 7.73
CA ALA A 275 4.52 28.24 7.51
C ALA A 275 5.28 27.82 6.25
N ASP A 276 4.61 27.22 5.26
CA ASP A 276 5.17 26.76 3.98
C ASP A 276 6.31 25.71 4.10
N GLY A 277 6.54 25.13 5.28
CA GLY A 277 7.39 23.96 5.48
C GLY A 277 6.65 22.66 5.22
N LEU A 278 7.37 21.53 5.17
CA LEU A 278 6.81 20.18 5.03
C LEU A 278 7.01 19.37 6.31
N GLU A 279 5.93 18.94 6.95
CA GLU A 279 5.96 18.12 8.17
C GLU A 279 5.84 16.64 7.84
N ILE A 280 6.67 15.80 8.45
CA ILE A 280 6.52 14.35 8.39
C ILE A 280 5.28 13.91 9.17
N VAL A 281 4.32 13.32 8.46
CA VAL A 281 3.08 12.80 9.05
C VAL A 281 2.96 11.28 9.01
N ALA A 282 3.72 10.61 8.13
CA ALA A 282 3.78 9.15 8.09
C ALA A 282 5.18 8.66 7.68
N ILE A 283 5.64 7.58 8.32
CA ILE A 283 6.90 6.92 8.01
C ILE A 283 6.70 5.41 8.03
N SER A 284 7.18 4.74 6.98
CA SER A 284 7.45 3.30 6.99
C SER A 284 8.96 3.13 6.86
N SER A 285 9.61 2.34 7.71
CA SER A 285 11.04 2.04 7.63
C SER A 285 11.36 0.73 8.35
N ASP A 286 12.33 -0.02 7.83
CA ASP A 286 12.86 -1.22 8.51
C ASP A 286 13.96 -0.89 9.53
N ARG A 287 14.56 0.31 9.44
CA ARG A 287 15.75 0.69 10.21
C ARG A 287 15.48 1.69 11.33
N LEU A 288 14.44 2.51 11.20
CA LEU A 288 14.04 3.48 12.22
C LEU A 288 12.69 3.11 12.82
N HIS A 289 12.56 3.34 14.12
CA HIS A 289 11.26 3.30 14.76
C HIS A 289 10.40 4.47 14.23
N PRO A 290 9.20 4.23 13.67
CA PRO A 290 8.39 5.28 13.02
C PRO A 290 8.15 6.52 13.89
N SER A 291 8.01 6.33 15.20
CA SER A 291 7.81 7.40 16.19
C SER A 291 9.00 8.35 16.39
N SER A 292 10.21 8.02 15.91
CA SER A 292 11.41 8.81 16.17
C SER A 292 11.54 10.10 15.33
N ARG A 293 10.76 10.23 14.24
CA ARG A 293 10.85 11.37 13.31
C ARG A 293 9.48 11.95 12.89
N LEU A 294 8.37 11.37 13.33
CA LEU A 294 7.03 11.95 13.12
C LEU A 294 6.96 13.36 13.74
N GLY A 295 6.36 14.31 13.01
CA GLY A 295 6.25 15.71 13.40
C GLY A 295 7.49 16.58 13.10
N THR A 296 8.55 16.00 12.53
CA THR A 296 9.71 16.79 12.10
C THR A 296 9.34 17.63 10.89
N ILE A 297 9.73 18.91 10.90
CA ILE A 297 9.41 19.86 9.83
C ILE A 297 10.67 20.17 9.02
N ALA A 298 10.60 19.94 7.71
CA ALA A 298 11.55 20.46 6.74
C ALA A 298 11.21 21.93 6.46
N PRO A 299 12.19 22.85 6.64
CA PRO A 299 11.91 24.28 6.62
C PRO A 299 11.72 24.82 5.19
N PRO A 300 10.93 25.90 4.99
CA PRO A 300 10.62 26.47 3.67
C PRO A 300 11.85 27.03 2.93
N GLU A 301 12.94 27.34 3.65
CA GLU A 301 14.20 27.80 3.07
C GLU A 301 14.90 26.71 2.26
N SER A 302 14.56 25.43 2.49
CA SER A 302 15.11 24.29 1.77
C SER A 302 14.78 24.38 0.27
N PRO A 303 15.79 24.37 -0.62
CA PRO A 303 15.57 24.35 -2.07
C PRO A 303 14.70 23.17 -2.51
N VAL A 304 14.83 22.03 -1.83
CA VAL A 304 14.05 20.82 -2.10
C VAL A 304 12.59 21.02 -1.73
N VAL A 305 12.30 21.61 -0.56
CA VAL A 305 10.92 21.91 -0.14
C VAL A 305 10.25 22.85 -1.14
N ARG A 306 10.94 23.90 -1.60
CA ARG A 306 10.40 24.82 -2.60
C ARG A 306 10.07 24.13 -3.94
N ALA A 307 10.98 23.27 -4.42
CA ALA A 307 10.75 22.52 -5.65
C ALA A 307 9.52 21.59 -5.53
N LEU A 308 9.40 20.87 -4.40
CA LEU A 308 8.26 19.98 -4.14
C LEU A 308 6.94 20.75 -4.07
N LEU A 309 6.91 21.89 -3.38
CA LEU A 309 5.71 22.74 -3.32
C LEU A 309 5.36 23.39 -4.66
N ALA A 310 6.33 23.56 -5.55
CA ALA A 310 6.12 23.95 -6.94
C ALA A 310 5.63 22.80 -7.85
N GLY A 311 5.58 21.56 -7.33
CA GLY A 311 5.18 20.38 -8.09
C GLY A 311 6.33 19.73 -8.88
N GLU A 312 7.57 20.05 -8.57
CA GLU A 312 8.76 19.50 -9.23
C GLU A 312 9.33 18.31 -8.44
N SER A 313 9.52 17.17 -9.11
CA SER A 313 10.23 16.02 -8.55
C SER A 313 11.74 16.30 -8.43
N VAL A 314 12.33 15.89 -7.31
CA VAL A 314 13.76 16.02 -7.05
C VAL A 314 14.38 14.63 -6.93
N PHE A 315 15.44 14.39 -7.69
CA PHE A 315 16.23 13.16 -7.63
C PHE A 315 17.65 13.50 -7.18
N VAL A 316 18.15 12.71 -6.23
CA VAL A 316 19.47 12.89 -5.61
C VAL A 316 20.21 11.57 -5.63
N ASP A 317 21.48 11.58 -6.02
CA ASP A 317 22.34 10.39 -6.05
C ASP A 317 23.01 10.09 -4.70
N ASP A 318 23.37 11.13 -3.93
CA ASP A 318 23.85 11.00 -2.55
C ASP A 318 23.33 12.16 -1.68
N ALA A 319 22.32 11.87 -0.86
CA ALA A 319 21.66 12.85 0.01
C ALA A 319 22.59 13.46 1.08
N THR A 320 23.70 12.79 1.44
CA THR A 320 24.65 13.34 2.42
C THR A 320 25.57 14.42 1.84
N THR A 321 25.72 14.48 0.52
CA THR A 321 26.65 15.41 -0.15
C THR A 321 25.94 16.42 -1.05
N ASP A 322 24.66 16.22 -1.35
CA ASP A 322 23.89 17.14 -2.19
C ASP A 322 23.66 18.48 -1.48
N PRO A 323 24.10 19.61 -2.05
CA PRO A 323 24.01 20.93 -1.41
C PRO A 323 22.56 21.42 -1.21
N ARG A 324 21.57 20.77 -1.86
CA ARG A 324 20.15 21.08 -1.68
C ARG A 324 19.59 20.46 -0.40
N MET A 325 20.26 19.46 0.17
CA MET A 325 19.87 18.77 1.40
C MET A 325 20.44 19.51 2.63
N ILE A 326 19.68 20.50 3.11
CA ILE A 326 20.11 21.38 4.21
C ILE A 326 19.71 20.87 5.61
N THR A 327 19.07 19.71 5.70
CA THR A 327 18.58 19.15 6.97
C THR A 327 19.34 17.88 7.33
N ASP A 328 19.58 17.67 8.63
CA ASP A 328 20.24 16.46 9.18
C ASP A 328 19.42 15.18 8.94
N MET A 329 18.21 15.32 8.41
CA MET A 329 17.32 14.21 8.08
C MET A 329 17.89 13.29 6.98
N ALA A 330 18.79 13.84 6.14
CA ALA A 330 19.47 13.14 5.06
C ALA A 330 20.65 12.27 5.52
N GLU A 331 21.09 12.39 6.78
CA GLU A 331 22.23 11.61 7.29
C GLU A 331 22.02 10.10 7.15
N GLY A 332 23.02 9.42 6.57
CA GLY A 332 23.02 7.97 6.38
C GLY A 332 22.31 7.46 5.13
N TYR A 333 21.69 8.34 4.34
CA TYR A 333 21.03 8.00 3.08
C TYR A 333 21.86 8.39 1.86
N GLY A 334 21.78 7.59 0.80
CA GLY A 334 22.44 7.85 -0.48
C GLY A 334 21.41 8.29 -1.52
N PRO A 335 21.09 7.46 -2.52
CA PRO A 335 20.10 7.81 -3.53
C PRO A 335 18.73 8.10 -2.92
N CYS A 336 18.06 9.16 -3.35
CA CYS A 336 16.77 9.58 -2.82
C CYS A 336 15.87 10.13 -3.94
N MET A 337 14.61 9.71 -3.95
CA MET A 337 13.56 10.37 -4.72
C MET A 337 12.68 11.17 -3.78
N LEU A 338 12.43 12.44 -4.14
CA LEU A 338 11.48 13.31 -3.47
C LEU A 338 10.44 13.73 -4.50
N LEU A 339 9.21 13.32 -4.26
CA LEU A 339 8.14 13.32 -5.25
C LEU A 339 6.97 14.13 -4.71
N PRO A 340 6.50 15.17 -5.41
CA PRO A 340 5.34 15.90 -4.97
C PRO A 340 4.09 15.02 -5.07
N LEU A 341 3.26 15.05 -4.04
CA LEU A 341 1.91 14.51 -4.07
C LEU A 341 0.99 15.57 -4.68
N HIS A 342 1.00 15.70 -6.01
CA HIS A 342 0.25 16.72 -6.72
C HIS A 342 -0.87 16.14 -7.59
N SER A 343 -2.02 16.80 -7.61
CA SER A 343 -3.14 16.45 -8.48
C SER A 343 -3.94 17.71 -8.82
N GLY A 344 -4.35 17.87 -10.09
CA GLY A 344 -5.19 18.99 -10.52
C GLY A 344 -4.61 20.39 -10.29
N GLY A 345 -3.28 20.54 -10.34
CA GLY A 345 -2.59 21.82 -10.08
C GLY A 345 -2.42 22.18 -8.60
N ARG A 346 -2.81 21.29 -7.68
CA ARG A 346 -2.63 21.44 -6.23
C ARG A 346 -1.62 20.42 -5.72
N VAL A 347 -0.63 20.89 -4.95
CA VAL A 347 0.29 20.03 -4.19
C VAL A 347 -0.32 19.76 -2.82
N LEU A 348 -0.56 18.49 -2.52
CA LEU A 348 -1.08 18.02 -1.23
C LEU A 348 0.04 17.74 -0.23
N GLY A 349 1.28 17.53 -0.70
CA GLY A 349 2.43 17.19 0.11
C GLY A 349 3.56 16.60 -0.71
N ALA A 350 4.41 15.78 -0.09
CA ALA A 350 5.52 15.11 -0.73
C ALA A 350 5.67 13.67 -0.22
N LEU A 351 6.20 12.82 -1.09
CA LEU A 351 6.58 11.43 -0.84
C LEU A 351 8.09 11.31 -1.01
N VAL A 352 8.78 10.75 -0.03
CA VAL A 352 10.24 10.62 -0.03
C VAL A 352 10.63 9.16 0.14
N THR A 353 11.47 8.65 -0.76
CA THR A 353 11.94 7.25 -0.78
C THR A 353 13.47 7.17 -0.82
N PRO A 354 14.13 7.23 0.35
CA PRO A 354 15.59 7.14 0.41
C PRO A 354 16.10 5.69 0.42
N ARG A 355 17.24 5.48 -0.24
CA ARG A 355 18.06 4.26 -0.17
C ARG A 355 19.26 4.48 0.75
N PRO A 356 19.87 3.41 1.29
CA PRO A 356 21.01 3.57 2.18
C PRO A 356 22.23 4.08 1.39
N ARG A 357 23.14 4.76 2.08
CA ARG A 357 24.35 5.26 1.43
C ARG A 357 25.16 4.12 0.79
N GLY A 358 25.64 4.35 -0.43
CA GLY A 358 26.36 3.35 -1.22
C GLY A 358 25.47 2.37 -2.02
N ALA A 359 24.15 2.47 -1.90
CA ALA A 359 23.23 1.70 -2.75
C ALA A 359 23.21 2.22 -4.20
N ARG A 360 22.69 1.38 -5.12
CA ARG A 360 22.55 1.74 -6.53
C ARG A 360 21.61 2.92 -6.75
N ARG A 361 21.93 3.74 -7.76
CA ARG A 361 21.09 4.84 -8.23
C ARG A 361 19.71 4.34 -8.70
N PHE A 362 18.72 5.23 -8.63
CA PHE A 362 17.41 4.98 -9.23
C PHE A 362 17.50 5.08 -10.75
N THR A 363 17.00 4.06 -11.45
CA THR A 363 16.91 4.06 -12.91
C THR A 363 15.81 5.01 -13.38
N GLU A 364 15.87 5.45 -14.64
CA GLU A 364 14.84 6.33 -15.21
C GLU A 364 13.44 5.71 -15.12
N THR A 365 13.32 4.41 -15.38
CA THR A 365 12.06 3.67 -15.23
C THR A 365 11.52 3.73 -13.79
N GLU A 366 12.38 3.60 -12.78
CA GLU A 366 11.98 3.73 -11.37
C GLU A 366 11.48 5.15 -11.06
N ARG A 367 12.17 6.17 -11.58
CA ARG A 367 11.78 7.59 -11.40
C ARG A 367 10.42 7.89 -12.00
N ILE A 368 10.17 7.41 -13.22
CA ILE A 368 8.88 7.57 -13.92
C ILE A 368 7.76 6.88 -13.14
N LEU A 369 7.94 5.60 -12.78
CA LEU A 369 6.92 4.82 -12.07
C LEU A 369 6.61 5.41 -10.68
N ALA A 370 7.64 5.84 -9.94
CA ALA A 370 7.45 6.46 -8.64
C ALA A 370 6.72 7.80 -8.72
N THR A 371 7.02 8.63 -9.74
CA THR A 371 6.30 9.89 -9.98
C THR A 371 4.83 9.65 -10.31
N GLN A 372 4.53 8.62 -11.12
CA GLN A 372 3.15 8.23 -11.44
C GLN A 372 2.40 7.76 -10.19
N PHE A 373 3.05 6.95 -9.36
CA PHE A 373 2.49 6.50 -8.09
C PHE A 373 2.20 7.67 -7.14
N ALA A 374 3.13 8.63 -6.99
CA ALA A 374 2.91 9.82 -6.18
C ALA A 374 1.70 10.64 -6.66
N SER A 375 1.55 10.78 -7.98
CA SER A 375 0.38 11.44 -8.59
C SER A 375 -0.94 10.70 -8.30
N GLN A 376 -0.93 9.36 -8.37
CA GLN A 376 -2.11 8.54 -8.07
C GLN A 376 -2.47 8.56 -6.58
N ALA A 377 -1.48 8.47 -5.71
CA ALA A 377 -1.67 8.62 -4.26
C ALA A 377 -2.25 10.00 -3.93
N ALA A 378 -1.79 11.07 -4.60
CA ALA A 378 -2.35 12.40 -4.43
C ALA A 378 -3.82 12.48 -4.87
N LEU A 379 -4.18 11.89 -6.01
CA LEU A 379 -5.57 11.83 -6.45
C LEU A 379 -6.46 11.09 -5.45
N ALA A 380 -6.00 9.94 -4.96
CA ALA A 380 -6.76 9.14 -4.01
C ALA A 380 -6.90 9.85 -2.65
N LEU A 381 -5.88 10.57 -2.17
CA LEU A 381 -5.97 11.42 -0.99
C LEU A 381 -6.99 12.55 -1.18
N MET A 382 -6.99 13.21 -2.33
CA MET A 382 -7.98 14.25 -2.65
C MET A 382 -9.41 13.70 -2.68
N MET A 383 -9.61 12.51 -3.24
CA MET A 383 -10.92 11.84 -3.24
C MET A 383 -11.38 11.47 -1.83
N ALA A 384 -10.47 10.96 -0.99
CA ALA A 384 -10.77 10.63 0.40
C ALA A 384 -11.17 11.89 1.21
N ASP A 385 -10.47 13.01 1.03
CA ASP A 385 -10.84 14.27 1.68
C ASP A 385 -12.19 14.82 1.18
N ALA A 386 -12.41 14.79 -0.14
CA ALA A 386 -13.69 15.21 -0.72
C ALA A 386 -14.87 14.37 -0.24
N GLN A 387 -14.68 13.05 -0.06
CA GLN A 387 -15.69 12.16 0.48
C GLN A 387 -16.02 12.51 1.94
N ARG A 388 -15.01 12.78 2.78
CA ARG A 388 -15.21 13.22 4.17
C ARG A 388 -15.93 14.56 4.25
N ASP A 389 -15.57 15.51 3.40
CA ASP A 389 -16.24 16.81 3.35
C ASP A 389 -17.71 16.66 2.95
N ARG A 390 -17.99 15.78 1.98
CA ARG A 390 -19.36 15.49 1.55
C ARG A 390 -20.18 14.79 2.63
N GLU A 391 -19.59 13.85 3.37
CA GLU A 391 -20.22 13.22 4.53
C GLU A 391 -20.52 14.26 5.62
N ARG A 392 -19.59 15.18 5.90
CA ARG A 392 -19.77 16.26 6.86
C ARG A 392 -20.86 17.24 6.45
N LEU A 393 -20.91 17.61 5.16
CA LEU A 393 -21.96 18.46 4.61
C LEU A 393 -23.33 17.78 4.69
N ALA A 394 -23.42 16.49 4.33
CA ALA A 394 -24.66 15.73 4.46
C ALA A 394 -25.17 15.70 5.91
N VAL A 395 -24.27 15.58 6.90
CA VAL A 395 -24.64 15.68 8.32
C VAL A 395 -25.16 17.06 8.70
N LEU A 396 -24.57 18.13 8.16
CA LEU A 396 -25.03 19.51 8.41
C LEU A 396 -26.38 19.80 7.74
N GLU A 397 -26.58 19.35 6.51
CA GLU A 397 -27.84 19.48 5.77
C GLU A 397 -28.98 18.73 6.48
N ASP A 398 -28.72 17.52 6.98
CA ASP A 398 -29.72 16.76 7.72
C ASP A 398 -30.05 17.44 9.07
N ARG A 399 -29.03 18.00 9.76
CA ARG A 399 -29.25 18.81 10.96
C ARG A 399 -30.14 20.03 10.68
N ASP A 400 -29.88 20.75 9.60
CA ASP A 400 -30.67 21.93 9.22
C ASP A 400 -32.10 21.56 8.82
N ARG A 401 -32.27 20.44 8.08
CA ARG A 401 -33.58 19.89 7.74
C ARG A 401 -34.37 19.53 9.00
N ILE A 402 -33.76 18.79 9.93
CA ILE A 402 -34.42 18.39 11.18
C ILE A 402 -34.74 19.62 12.04
N ALA A 403 -33.86 20.62 12.10
CA ALA A 403 -34.12 21.87 12.82
C ALA A 403 -35.34 22.61 12.24
N ARG A 404 -35.46 22.68 10.91
CA ARG A 404 -36.64 23.26 10.24
C ARG A 404 -37.92 22.46 10.51
N ASP A 405 -37.88 21.14 10.35
CA ASP A 405 -39.02 20.27 10.63
C ASP A 405 -39.48 20.41 12.10
N LEU A 406 -38.53 20.54 13.03
CA LEU A 406 -38.81 20.79 14.44
C LEU A 406 -39.42 22.18 14.66
N HIS A 407 -38.84 23.23 14.08
CA HIS A 407 -39.36 24.59 14.20
C HIS A 407 -40.80 24.69 13.68
N ASP A 408 -41.10 24.14 12.50
CA ASP A 408 -42.44 24.20 11.90
C ASP A 408 -43.47 23.49 12.78
N LEU A 409 -43.14 22.30 13.30
CA LEU A 409 -44.01 21.54 14.19
C LEU A 409 -44.25 22.25 15.53
N VAL A 410 -43.21 22.81 16.13
CA VAL A 410 -43.29 23.51 17.42
C VAL A 410 -44.09 24.80 17.28
N ILE A 411 -43.85 25.58 16.23
CA ILE A 411 -44.56 26.85 15.98
C ILE A 411 -46.05 26.60 15.75
N GLN A 412 -46.41 25.63 14.90
CA GLN A 412 -47.82 25.32 14.61
C GLN A 412 -48.59 24.92 15.87
N ARG A 413 -47.96 24.15 16.76
CA ARG A 413 -48.61 23.68 18.00
C ARG A 413 -48.66 24.74 19.08
N LEU A 414 -47.60 25.53 19.28
CA LEU A 414 -47.65 26.69 20.19
C LEU A 414 -48.77 27.66 19.80
N PHE A 415 -48.99 27.84 18.49
CA PHE A 415 -50.11 28.62 17.98
C PHE A 415 -51.47 28.00 18.36
N ALA A 416 -51.63 26.68 18.19
CA ALA A 416 -52.83 25.95 18.57
C ALA A 416 -53.11 26.03 20.08
N THR A 417 -52.10 25.81 20.91
CA THR A 417 -52.18 25.94 22.37
C THR A 417 -52.54 27.37 22.78
N GLY A 418 -51.93 28.39 22.15
CA GLY A 418 -52.25 29.80 22.37
C GLY A 418 -53.71 30.13 22.04
N MET A 419 -54.23 29.64 20.93
CA MET A 419 -55.65 29.79 20.56
C MET A 419 -56.59 29.09 21.55
N MET A 420 -56.24 27.90 22.05
CA MET A 420 -57.03 27.19 23.06
C MET A 420 -57.09 27.96 24.39
N LEU A 421 -55.96 28.53 24.82
CA LEU A 421 -55.88 29.33 26.04
C LEU A 421 -56.64 30.67 25.91
N GLU A 422 -56.55 31.34 24.75
CA GLU A 422 -57.36 32.54 24.48
C GLU A 422 -58.87 32.25 24.50
N SER A 423 -59.29 31.11 23.96
CA SER A 423 -60.70 30.68 23.98
C SER A 423 -61.18 30.42 25.42
N ALA A 424 -60.34 29.79 26.24
CA ALA A 424 -60.61 29.57 27.66
C ALA A 424 -60.68 30.86 28.49
N GLN A 425 -59.92 31.92 28.12
CA GLN A 425 -60.00 33.23 28.78
C GLN A 425 -61.27 34.02 28.43
N ARG A 426 -61.93 33.75 27.29
CA ARG A 426 -63.11 34.49 26.82
C ARG A 426 -64.45 33.84 27.21
N GLY A 427 -64.46 32.62 27.74
CA GLY A 427 -65.67 31.87 28.09
C GLY A 427 -66.17 32.08 29.53
N PRO A 428 -67.48 32.27 29.79
CA PRO A 428 -68.02 32.43 31.14
C PRO A 428 -68.41 31.07 31.74
N LEU A 429 -67.55 30.50 32.60
CA LEU A 429 -67.81 29.52 33.70
C LEU A 429 -66.51 28.78 34.07
N ALA A 430 -66.19 28.68 35.36
CA ALA A 430 -64.92 28.16 35.88
C ALA A 430 -64.56 26.72 35.43
N GLN A 431 -65.56 25.93 35.02
CA GLN A 431 -65.41 24.52 34.65
C GLN A 431 -64.99 24.32 33.18
N GLU A 432 -65.42 25.19 32.26
CA GLU A 432 -64.95 25.21 30.87
C GLU A 432 -63.51 25.74 30.77
N ALA A 433 -63.18 26.74 31.59
CA ALA A 433 -61.81 27.25 31.70
C ALA A 433 -60.83 26.17 32.22
N HIS A 434 -61.22 25.38 33.24
CA HIS A 434 -60.40 24.27 33.74
C HIS A 434 -60.17 23.17 32.68
N GLN A 435 -61.20 22.82 31.89
CA GLN A 435 -61.05 21.84 30.81
C GLN A 435 -60.23 22.38 29.62
N GLY A 436 -60.32 23.68 29.33
CA GLY A 436 -59.49 24.34 28.30
C GLY A 436 -58.02 24.39 28.68
N ILE A 437 -57.72 24.73 29.95
CA ILE A 437 -56.36 24.73 30.48
C ILE A 437 -55.79 23.31 30.54
N GLY A 438 -56.58 22.31 30.98
CA GLY A 438 -56.15 20.91 31.00
C GLY A 438 -55.74 20.39 29.62
N ARG A 439 -56.55 20.67 28.58
CA ARG A 439 -56.20 20.30 27.20
C ARG A 439 -54.97 21.03 26.67
N ALA A 440 -54.79 22.30 27.02
CA ALA A 440 -53.58 23.04 26.64
C ALA A 440 -52.31 22.47 27.28
N VAL A 441 -52.40 21.99 28.53
CA VAL A 441 -51.30 21.32 29.25
C VAL A 441 -50.99 19.97 28.60
N ASP A 442 -52.00 19.14 28.29
CA ASP A 442 -51.81 17.86 27.61
C ASP A 442 -51.11 18.04 26.25
N GLU A 443 -51.49 19.07 25.49
CA GLU A 443 -50.89 19.36 24.18
C GLU A 443 -49.44 19.86 24.29
N LEU A 444 -49.12 20.62 25.35
CA LEU A 444 -47.75 21.01 25.67
C LEU A 444 -46.89 19.80 26.06
N ASP A 445 -47.41 18.86 26.85
CA ASP A 445 -46.69 17.66 27.25
C ASP A 445 -46.39 16.73 26.07
N VAL A 446 -47.34 16.56 25.15
CA VAL A 446 -47.11 15.84 23.88
C VAL A 446 -46.03 16.54 23.05
N THR A 447 -46.07 17.87 22.98
CA THR A 447 -45.09 18.67 22.23
C THR A 447 -43.69 18.59 22.86
N ILE A 448 -43.57 18.65 24.19
CA ILE A 448 -42.30 18.48 24.92
C ILE A 448 -41.71 17.08 24.64
N GLN A 449 -42.55 16.04 24.59
CA GLN A 449 -42.10 14.68 24.32
C GLN A 449 -41.57 14.49 22.89
N GLU A 450 -42.20 15.12 21.90
CA GLU A 450 -41.74 15.08 20.51
C GLU A 450 -40.47 15.92 20.29
N ILE A 451 -40.38 17.12 20.89
CA ILE A 451 -39.14 17.93 20.90
C ILE A 451 -38.00 17.12 21.50
N ARG A 452 -38.22 16.47 22.65
CA ARG A 452 -37.20 15.65 23.31
C ARG A 452 -36.77 14.47 22.44
N THR A 453 -37.70 13.87 21.69
CA THR A 453 -37.40 12.78 20.74
C THR A 453 -36.58 13.27 19.55
N ALA A 454 -36.89 14.45 19.01
CA ALA A 454 -36.17 15.08 17.90
C ALA A 454 -34.76 15.56 18.32
N ILE A 455 -34.61 16.16 19.52
CA ILE A 455 -33.31 16.53 20.10
C ILE A 455 -32.43 15.29 20.29
N PHE A 456 -33.03 14.17 20.74
CA PHE A 456 -32.29 12.91 20.89
C PHE A 456 -31.88 12.29 19.55
N ALA A 457 -32.59 12.59 18.47
CA ALA A 457 -32.18 12.25 17.11
C ALA A 457 -31.05 13.16 16.61
N LEU A 458 -31.10 14.47 16.91
CA LEU A 458 -30.08 15.47 16.57
C LEU A 458 -28.74 15.26 17.29
N GLN A 459 -28.75 14.74 18.51
CA GLN A 459 -27.54 14.40 19.28
C GLN A 459 -26.83 13.14 18.77
N ARG A 460 -27.37 12.44 17.76
CA ARG A 460 -26.74 11.25 17.17
C ARG A 460 -25.99 11.63 15.89
N GLY A 461 -24.67 11.45 15.89
CA GLY A 461 -23.90 11.38 14.64
C GLY A 461 -24.06 10.00 13.98
N PRO A 462 -23.84 9.86 12.66
CA PRO A 462 -23.87 8.57 11.96
C PRO A 462 -22.74 7.61 12.38
N ALA A 463 -21.73 8.11 13.10
CA ALA A 463 -20.54 7.37 13.48
C ALA A 463 -20.71 6.43 14.69
N GLU A 464 -21.88 6.39 15.33
CA GLU A 464 -22.15 5.44 16.40
C GLU A 464 -23.18 4.38 15.98
N ALA A 465 -22.73 3.34 15.27
CA ALA A 465 -23.41 2.06 15.26
C ALA A 465 -22.41 0.89 15.28
N PRO A 466 -22.63 -0.20 16.06
CA PRO A 466 -23.60 -0.38 17.15
C PRO A 466 -22.90 -0.65 18.49
N SER A 467 -23.25 0.10 19.53
CA SER A 467 -23.21 -0.46 20.88
C SER A 467 -24.32 -1.53 20.97
N GLY A 468 -24.00 -2.77 21.32
CA GLY A 468 -24.94 -3.91 21.33
C GLY A 468 -26.29 -3.65 22.03
N LEU A 469 -27.27 -4.54 21.84
CA LEU A 469 -28.62 -4.44 22.41
C LEU A 469 -28.61 -4.13 23.92
N ARG A 470 -27.66 -4.70 24.69
CA ARG A 470 -27.46 -4.37 26.11
C ARG A 470 -27.24 -2.87 26.34
N THR A 471 -26.37 -2.26 25.54
CA THR A 471 -26.07 -0.82 25.68
C THR A 471 -27.29 0.02 25.31
N ARG A 472 -28.06 -0.39 24.30
CA ARG A 472 -29.32 0.26 23.92
C ARG A 472 -30.36 0.17 25.05
N VAL A 473 -30.48 -0.98 25.71
CA VAL A 473 -31.37 -1.18 26.87
C VAL A 473 -30.94 -0.28 28.03
N LEU A 474 -29.65 -0.31 28.41
CA LEU A 474 -29.11 0.52 29.49
C LEU A 474 -29.31 2.01 29.24
N ARG A 475 -29.21 2.43 27.98
CA ARG A 475 -29.46 3.81 27.56
C ARG A 475 -30.92 4.21 27.81
N GLU A 476 -31.88 3.39 27.40
CA GLU A 476 -33.31 3.69 27.64
C GLU A 476 -33.63 3.72 29.15
N ILE A 477 -33.05 2.81 29.94
CA ILE A 477 -33.22 2.81 31.40
C ILE A 477 -32.66 4.09 32.03
N LYS A 478 -31.47 4.52 31.61
CA LYS A 478 -30.86 5.77 32.08
C LYS A 478 -31.69 6.99 31.69
N THR A 479 -32.27 7.00 30.49
CA THR A 479 -33.19 8.06 30.05
C THR A 479 -34.46 8.10 30.88
N ALA A 480 -35.01 6.95 31.26
CA ALA A 480 -36.21 6.86 32.09
C ALA A 480 -35.96 7.22 33.57
N ALA A 481 -34.74 7.07 34.08
CA ALA A 481 -34.40 7.37 35.47
C ALA A 481 -34.65 8.85 35.85
N VAL A 482 -34.45 9.77 34.90
CA VAL A 482 -34.64 11.22 35.13
C VAL A 482 -36.10 11.56 35.48
N PRO A 483 -37.11 11.22 34.64
CA PRO A 483 -38.50 11.49 35.00
C PRO A 483 -38.99 10.65 36.18
N LEU A 484 -38.50 9.41 36.35
CA LEU A 484 -38.89 8.55 37.47
C LEU A 484 -38.38 9.03 38.84
N GLY A 485 -37.31 9.82 38.87
CA GLY A 485 -36.68 10.27 40.12
C GLY A 485 -35.81 9.20 40.81
N PHE A 486 -35.69 8.00 40.22
CA PHE A 486 -34.83 6.91 40.68
C PHE A 486 -34.34 6.07 39.50
N GLN A 487 -33.25 5.32 39.69
CA GLN A 487 -32.68 4.44 38.67
C GLN A 487 -33.38 3.07 38.70
N PRO A 488 -34.06 2.62 37.62
CA PRO A 488 -34.59 1.27 37.55
C PRO A 488 -33.47 0.22 37.64
N ALA A 489 -33.70 -0.84 38.40
CA ALA A 489 -32.80 -1.98 38.46
C ALA A 489 -32.88 -2.77 37.15
N HIS A 490 -31.78 -3.42 36.76
CA HIS A 490 -31.73 -4.16 35.51
C HIS A 490 -30.95 -5.47 35.63
N ARG A 491 -31.35 -6.46 34.83
CA ARG A 491 -30.68 -7.76 34.73
C ARG A 491 -30.74 -8.29 33.30
N PHE A 492 -29.65 -8.91 32.85
CA PHE A 492 -29.58 -9.60 31.57
C PHE A 492 -29.28 -11.07 31.81
N VAL A 493 -30.06 -11.97 31.21
CA VAL A 493 -29.92 -13.42 31.30
C VAL A 493 -29.64 -13.97 29.91
N GLY A 494 -28.53 -14.72 29.76
CA GLY A 494 -28.08 -15.25 28.47
C GLY A 494 -27.33 -14.24 27.58
N PRO A 495 -26.86 -14.68 26.40
CA PRO A 495 -26.04 -13.87 25.49
C PRO A 495 -26.92 -12.97 24.60
N VAL A 496 -27.51 -11.93 25.22
CA VAL A 496 -28.47 -11.00 24.58
C VAL A 496 -27.92 -10.35 23.31
N ASP A 497 -26.67 -9.87 23.30
CA ASP A 497 -26.09 -9.20 22.12
C ASP A 497 -25.79 -10.15 20.95
N GLY A 498 -25.56 -11.44 21.23
CA GLY A 498 -25.20 -12.42 20.21
C GLY A 498 -26.38 -13.25 19.69
N ARG A 499 -27.51 -13.25 20.40
CA ARG A 499 -28.67 -14.08 20.07
C ARG A 499 -29.88 -13.31 19.57
N VAL A 500 -30.06 -12.05 19.96
CA VAL A 500 -31.25 -11.29 19.57
C VAL A 500 -30.99 -10.56 18.26
N GLY A 501 -31.73 -10.90 17.20
CA GLY A 501 -31.60 -10.24 15.91
C GLY A 501 -31.99 -8.75 15.94
N GLU A 502 -31.50 -7.97 14.97
CA GLU A 502 -31.70 -6.50 14.95
C GLU A 502 -33.20 -6.10 14.90
N LEU A 503 -34.03 -6.88 14.20
CA LEU A 503 -35.48 -6.64 14.14
C LEU A 503 -36.16 -6.85 15.49
N THR A 504 -35.84 -7.96 16.17
CA THR A 504 -36.35 -8.28 17.51
C THR A 504 -35.83 -7.28 18.53
N GLY A 505 -34.55 -6.93 18.47
CA GLY A 505 -33.92 -5.92 19.32
C GLY A 505 -34.54 -4.53 19.18
N LYS A 506 -34.88 -4.09 17.96
CA LYS A 506 -35.61 -2.82 17.73
C LYS A 506 -36.98 -2.83 18.40
N ASN A 507 -37.74 -3.91 18.28
CA ASN A 507 -39.07 -4.02 18.88
C ASN A 507 -39.00 -4.16 20.41
N LEU A 508 -38.00 -4.85 20.94
CA LEU A 508 -37.74 -4.95 22.38
C LEU A 508 -37.46 -3.58 22.99
N ILE A 509 -36.62 -2.75 22.36
CA ILE A 509 -36.35 -1.38 22.81
C ILE A 509 -37.61 -0.52 22.79
N ALA A 510 -38.43 -0.65 21.74
CA ALA A 510 -39.71 0.06 21.68
C ALA A 510 -40.68 -0.40 22.79
N ALA A 511 -40.70 -1.71 23.09
CA ALA A 511 -41.51 -2.27 24.16
C ALA A 511 -41.04 -1.79 25.55
N LEU A 512 -39.73 -1.76 25.79
CA LEU A 512 -39.14 -1.24 27.01
C LEU A 512 -39.51 0.23 27.26
N ARG A 513 -39.39 1.06 26.22
CA ARG A 513 -39.72 2.49 26.31
C ARG A 513 -41.19 2.71 26.67
N GLU A 514 -42.09 1.98 26.01
CA GLU A 514 -43.52 2.06 26.27
C GLU A 514 -43.86 1.59 27.69
N ALA A 515 -43.26 0.48 28.15
CA ALA A 515 -43.47 -0.04 29.51
C ALA A 515 -42.99 0.94 30.59
N LEU A 516 -41.77 1.50 30.44
CA LEU A 516 -41.24 2.51 31.38
C LEU A 516 -42.06 3.81 31.36
N SER A 517 -42.54 4.24 30.20
CA SER A 517 -43.43 5.40 30.10
C SER A 517 -44.77 5.17 30.79
N ASN A 518 -45.32 3.96 30.69
CA ASN A 518 -46.57 3.61 31.37
C ASN A 518 -46.38 3.58 32.89
N ALA A 519 -45.28 3.01 33.38
CA ALA A 519 -44.95 3.01 34.80
C ALA A 519 -44.81 4.44 35.35
N PHE A 520 -44.09 5.32 34.63
CA PHE A 520 -43.95 6.72 35.01
C PHE A 520 -45.30 7.46 35.12
N ARG A 521 -46.18 7.31 34.12
CA ARG A 521 -47.44 8.06 34.07
C ARG A 521 -48.52 7.55 35.02
N HIS A 522 -48.48 6.27 35.35
CA HIS A 522 -49.64 5.59 35.94
C HIS A 522 -49.34 4.81 37.22
N ALA A 523 -48.10 4.38 37.47
CA ALA A 523 -47.84 3.44 38.56
C ALA A 523 -47.61 4.12 39.92
N HIS A 524 -47.14 5.37 39.97
CA HIS A 524 -46.60 5.97 41.21
C HIS A 524 -45.57 5.05 41.91
N ALA A 525 -44.80 4.31 41.11
CA ALA A 525 -43.84 3.33 41.59
C ALA A 525 -42.64 4.00 42.28
N THR A 526 -42.10 3.33 43.30
CA THR A 526 -40.81 3.67 43.93
C THR A 526 -39.68 2.75 43.50
N ARG A 527 -40.02 1.62 42.86
CA ARG A 527 -39.07 0.64 42.36
C ARG A 527 -39.56 0.05 41.04
N ILE A 528 -38.63 -0.08 40.09
CA ILE A 528 -38.85 -0.76 38.81
C ILE A 528 -37.69 -1.72 38.55
N GLU A 529 -38.01 -2.94 38.13
CA GLU A 529 -37.06 -3.96 37.70
C GLU A 529 -37.23 -4.30 36.22
N VAL A 530 -36.14 -4.23 35.45
CA VAL A 530 -36.09 -4.56 34.03
C VAL A 530 -35.25 -5.81 33.82
N VAL A 531 -35.83 -6.88 33.27
CA VAL A 531 -35.12 -8.13 32.98
C VAL A 531 -35.21 -8.44 31.49
N VAL A 532 -34.07 -8.70 30.86
CA VAL A 532 -33.99 -9.20 29.48
C VAL A 532 -33.38 -10.60 29.50
N ASP A 533 -34.16 -11.61 29.13
CA ASP A 533 -33.77 -13.01 29.16
C ASP A 533 -33.81 -13.62 27.75
N ALA A 534 -32.63 -13.99 27.22
CA ALA A 534 -32.43 -14.62 25.92
C ALA A 534 -32.20 -16.15 26.04
N THR A 535 -32.70 -16.77 27.09
CA THR A 535 -32.64 -18.22 27.32
C THR A 535 -34.00 -18.91 27.28
N VAL A 536 -35.08 -18.13 27.11
CA VAL A 536 -36.45 -18.64 27.11
C VAL A 536 -36.81 -19.33 25.81
N ARG A 537 -37.83 -20.20 25.87
CA ARG A 537 -38.50 -20.77 24.70
C ARG A 537 -39.98 -20.43 24.75
N LEU A 538 -40.55 -20.15 23.57
CA LEU A 538 -41.99 -19.98 23.40
C LEU A 538 -42.71 -21.34 23.56
N PRO A 539 -44.04 -21.33 23.75
CA PRO A 539 -44.83 -22.57 23.91
C PRO A 539 -44.73 -23.53 22.72
N ASP A 540 -44.38 -23.04 21.54
CA ASP A 540 -44.14 -23.80 20.31
C ASP A 540 -42.73 -24.41 20.21
N GLY A 541 -41.88 -24.17 21.21
CA GLY A 541 -40.51 -24.71 21.31
C GLY A 541 -39.43 -23.85 20.66
N HIS A 542 -39.79 -22.74 20.00
CA HIS A 542 -38.81 -21.82 19.40
C HIS A 542 -38.05 -21.03 20.47
N GLU A 543 -36.77 -20.79 20.21
CA GLU A 543 -35.94 -19.94 21.09
C GLU A 543 -36.39 -18.48 20.99
N ALA A 544 -36.43 -17.81 22.13
CA ALA A 544 -37.00 -16.47 22.24
C ALA A 544 -36.24 -15.57 23.21
N VAL A 545 -36.57 -14.29 23.14
CA VAL A 545 -36.19 -13.30 24.14
C VAL A 545 -37.43 -12.84 24.90
N ARG A 546 -37.31 -12.73 26.22
CA ARG A 546 -38.32 -12.16 27.12
C ARG A 546 -37.81 -10.87 27.72
N LEU A 547 -38.58 -9.80 27.56
CA LEU A 547 -38.46 -8.56 28.30
C LEU A 547 -39.52 -8.53 29.39
N SER A 548 -39.10 -8.35 30.65
CA SER A 548 -39.99 -8.11 31.79
C SER A 548 -39.71 -6.74 32.39
N VAL A 549 -40.76 -5.93 32.56
CA VAL A 549 -40.69 -4.65 33.27
C VAL A 549 -41.70 -4.69 34.40
N ALA A 550 -41.22 -4.73 35.64
CA ALA A 550 -42.04 -4.86 36.83
C ALA A 550 -41.93 -3.63 37.73
N ASP A 551 -43.06 -3.11 38.19
CA ASP A 551 -43.15 -1.99 39.13
C ASP A 551 -43.85 -2.40 40.44
N ASP A 552 -43.63 -1.61 41.50
CA ASP A 552 -44.25 -1.75 42.83
C ASP A 552 -45.42 -0.78 43.05
N GLY A 553 -46.00 -0.24 41.97
CA GLY A 553 -46.97 0.85 42.03
C GLY A 553 -48.40 0.45 42.38
N VAL A 554 -49.36 1.29 41.99
CA VAL A 554 -50.80 1.11 42.29
C VAL A 554 -51.50 0.01 41.49
N GLY A 555 -50.80 -0.63 40.54
CA GLY A 555 -51.35 -1.65 39.66
C GLY A 555 -52.29 -1.10 38.58
N LEU A 556 -52.90 -2.01 37.80
CA LEU A 556 -53.81 -1.65 36.71
C LEU A 556 -55.27 -1.50 37.19
N PRO A 557 -55.91 -0.32 37.05
CA PRO A 557 -57.30 -0.15 37.44
C PRO A 557 -58.26 -0.97 36.55
N GLU A 558 -59.32 -1.53 37.15
CA GLU A 558 -60.40 -2.21 36.43
C GLU A 558 -61.17 -1.20 35.56
N GLY A 559 -61.06 -1.31 34.22
CA GLY A 559 -61.86 -0.52 33.27
C GLY A 559 -61.17 0.67 32.55
N GLY A 560 -59.86 0.87 32.70
CA GLY A 560 -59.12 1.95 32.01
C GLY A 560 -58.83 1.72 30.51
N ARG A 561 -58.53 2.79 29.75
CA ARG A 561 -58.08 2.71 28.34
C ARG A 561 -56.71 2.01 28.23
N ARG A 562 -56.67 0.79 27.70
CA ARG A 562 -55.45 -0.04 27.55
C ARG A 562 -54.69 0.17 26.22
N SER A 563 -54.56 1.41 25.75
CA SER A 563 -53.95 1.69 24.44
C SER A 563 -52.47 1.28 24.37
N GLY A 564 -51.68 1.59 25.41
CA GLY A 564 -50.26 1.21 25.48
C GLY A 564 -50.03 -0.30 25.51
N LEU A 565 -50.84 -1.04 26.29
CA LEU A 565 -50.78 -2.50 26.33
C LEU A 565 -51.18 -3.16 25.00
N ARG A 566 -52.11 -2.56 24.24
CA ARG A 566 -52.45 -3.03 22.88
C ARG A 566 -51.29 -2.85 21.91
N ASN A 567 -50.53 -1.76 22.03
CA ASN A 567 -49.36 -1.52 21.19
C ASN A 567 -48.23 -2.52 21.50
N LEU A 568 -47.99 -2.81 22.77
CA LEU A 568 -47.04 -3.84 23.21
C LEU A 568 -47.39 -5.21 22.64
N ARG A 569 -48.66 -5.60 22.74
CA ARG A 569 -49.17 -6.86 22.19
C ARG A 569 -49.01 -6.93 20.67
N ARG A 570 -49.43 -5.90 19.93
CA ARG A 570 -49.30 -5.87 18.47
C ARG A 570 -47.85 -6.02 18.01
N ARG A 571 -46.89 -5.41 18.73
CA ARG A 571 -45.46 -5.54 18.42
C ARG A 571 -44.96 -6.95 18.64
N ALA A 572 -45.36 -7.60 19.74
CA ALA A 572 -45.02 -9.00 20.00
C ALA A 572 -45.60 -9.92 18.91
N GLU A 573 -46.90 -9.80 18.65
CA GLU A 573 -47.64 -10.59 17.66
C GLU A 573 -47.06 -10.43 16.24
N SER A 574 -46.60 -9.23 15.88
CA SER A 574 -45.96 -8.99 14.58
C SER A 574 -44.65 -9.76 14.36
N LEU A 575 -44.05 -10.28 15.43
CA LEU A 575 -42.86 -11.12 15.42
C LEU A 575 -43.18 -12.59 15.71
N GLY A 576 -44.45 -12.99 15.82
CA GLY A 576 -44.84 -14.33 16.27
C GLY A 576 -44.69 -14.55 17.79
N GLY A 577 -44.57 -13.47 18.55
CA GLY A 577 -44.45 -13.49 20.00
C GLY A 577 -45.74 -13.14 20.74
N SER A 578 -45.64 -12.90 22.05
CA SER A 578 -46.79 -12.56 22.90
C SER A 578 -46.46 -11.45 23.89
N SER A 579 -47.50 -10.74 24.37
CA SER A 579 -47.33 -9.82 25.49
C SER A 579 -48.48 -9.96 26.48
N THR A 580 -48.09 -10.16 27.73
CA THR A 580 -48.98 -10.38 28.87
C THR A 580 -48.67 -9.37 29.96
N CYS A 581 -49.64 -9.20 30.86
CA CYS A 581 -49.53 -8.30 31.98
C CYS A 581 -50.05 -9.00 33.22
N VAL A 582 -49.26 -9.00 34.28
CA VAL A 582 -49.57 -9.66 35.56
C VAL A 582 -49.31 -8.69 36.72
N ALA A 583 -49.57 -9.14 37.94
CA ALA A 583 -49.29 -8.39 39.17
C ALA A 583 -47.81 -7.99 39.27
N GLY A 584 -47.55 -6.85 39.93
CA GLY A 584 -46.23 -6.26 40.10
C GLY A 584 -45.38 -6.92 41.19
N ILE A 585 -44.35 -6.19 41.60
CA ILE A 585 -43.35 -6.60 42.62
C ILE A 585 -43.55 -5.90 43.97
N GLY A 586 -44.72 -5.27 44.19
CA GLY A 586 -45.13 -4.69 45.46
C GLY A 586 -45.66 -5.73 46.45
N GLU A 587 -45.82 -5.32 47.71
CA GLU A 587 -46.45 -6.16 48.74
C GLU A 587 -47.88 -6.55 48.32
N ASP A 588 -48.28 -7.78 48.62
CA ASP A 588 -49.56 -8.40 48.20
C ASP A 588 -49.84 -8.42 46.68
N GLY A 589 -48.81 -8.29 45.84
CA GLY A 589 -48.96 -8.25 44.38
C GLY A 589 -49.29 -6.85 43.83
N GLY A 590 -49.02 -5.81 44.62
CA GLY A 590 -49.09 -4.41 44.18
C GLY A 590 -48.20 -4.15 42.96
N GLY A 591 -48.64 -3.25 42.10
CA GLY A 591 -47.92 -2.83 40.90
C GLY A 591 -48.27 -3.64 39.66
N THR A 592 -47.49 -3.43 38.60
CA THR A 592 -47.70 -4.08 37.30
C THR A 592 -46.43 -4.73 36.79
N THR A 593 -46.53 -5.97 36.28
CA THR A 593 -45.47 -6.60 35.49
C THR A 593 -45.91 -6.78 34.06
N VAL A 594 -45.22 -6.10 33.15
CA VAL A 594 -45.37 -6.27 31.70
C VAL A 594 -44.35 -7.31 31.23
N VAL A 595 -44.83 -8.36 30.57
CA VAL A 595 -43.99 -9.36 29.93
C VAL A 595 -44.20 -9.27 28.41
N TRP A 596 -43.10 -9.15 27.69
CA TRP A 596 -43.06 -9.10 26.24
C TRP A 596 -42.10 -10.17 25.73
N GLU A 597 -42.55 -11.02 24.81
CA GLU A 597 -41.78 -12.14 24.27
C GLU A 597 -41.81 -12.12 22.75
N ALA A 598 -40.69 -12.48 22.13
CA ALA A 598 -40.61 -12.72 20.70
C ALA A 598 -39.52 -13.74 20.36
N PRO A 599 -39.66 -14.48 19.24
CA PRO A 599 -38.59 -15.32 18.71
C PRO A 599 -37.29 -14.52 18.48
N LEU A 600 -36.15 -15.21 18.65
CA LEU A 600 -34.81 -14.63 18.50
C LEU A 600 -34.48 -14.16 17.08
#